data_AF-A0A9P6MRR3-F1
#
_entry.id   AF-A0A9P6MRR3-F1
#
_cell.length_a   1.000
_cell.length_b   1.000
_cell.length_c   1.000
_cell.angle_alpha   90.00
_cell.angle_beta   90.00
_cell.angle_gamma   90.00
#
_symmetry.space_group_name_H-M   'P 1'
#
loop_
_entity.id
_entity.type
_entity.pdbx_description
1 polymer ?
#
loop_
_entity_poly.entity_id
_entity_poly.type
_entity_poly.pdbx_seq_one_letter_code
_entity_poly.pdbx_strand_id
1 'polypeptide(L)'
;MDMDDFASLNRETLKYDKSNSMAIIVGLAFMVIFRFVGYLATRPPKVSALGRSGFCFVVLGDVGHSPRMLLHARSALNAGWRVDVIGYKGSRLPEDLENDPSIRFHYLSELPRIPESMPRILYYLYAPIKAVLLASQLFIVAMFHVAAPEVYMVQNPPSIPTLHVMQIVNWLKQRHLIIDWHNYGYSMVAKRLGEKSIFTRLVERYERIWGYKATVHICVSRTMARDLLYKLEKRGKIVTVYDRAPESFHQLDVDEIHELHSELKLEKLIQEQSLNRSFLNTISANQTLLTEKKTATGPATFRADRPILIVSSTSWTADEDFQLLLDAAKGYDDVSKTENSAGNDKFPKLLFVITGKGPLKQYYEEIISKMALENVVFVTAWLSPEDYPRLLGSADLGVSLHTSTSGVDLPMKVVDMFGCGLPVCAFKYPALSELVVAKSNGLVFENAGELKSQFVHLFRGFPLGQPETHAQLQGMRDVIKKGFQTTRWEQNWNTTLLPYLRNLDKTWSDSQMYAENPVYGLGPRYDDNAEEEEEEEEEEGVEETEE
;
A
#
# COMPACT_ATOMS: atom_id res chain seq x y z
N MET A 1 -17.48 -15.17 -57.79
CA MET A 1 -18.01 -14.32 -56.71
C MET A 1 -17.05 -13.15 -56.64
N ASP A 2 -17.46 -12.01 -57.19
CA ASP A 2 -16.58 -10.87 -57.46
C ASP A 2 -16.22 -10.13 -56.17
N MET A 3 -15.08 -9.43 -56.19
CA MET A 3 -14.56 -8.65 -55.05
C MET A 3 -15.57 -7.61 -54.52
N ASP A 4 -16.51 -7.16 -55.36
CA ASP A 4 -17.58 -6.23 -54.98
C ASP A 4 -18.66 -6.87 -54.09
N ASP A 5 -18.93 -8.18 -54.25
CA ASP A 5 -19.87 -8.92 -53.39
C ASP A 5 -19.31 -9.15 -51.99
N PHE A 6 -17.98 -9.27 -51.85
CA PHE A 6 -17.34 -9.42 -50.54
C PHE A 6 -17.33 -8.09 -49.76
N ALA A 7 -17.19 -6.96 -50.47
CA ALA A 7 -17.21 -5.63 -49.89
C ALA A 7 -18.62 -5.18 -49.49
N SER A 8 -19.66 -5.61 -50.21
CA SER A 8 -21.06 -5.34 -49.87
C SER A 8 -21.50 -6.14 -48.64
N LEU A 9 -21.16 -7.43 -48.58
CA LEU A 9 -21.46 -8.31 -47.44
C LEU A 9 -20.81 -7.82 -46.14
N ASN A 10 -19.56 -7.33 -46.20
CA ASN A 10 -18.86 -6.76 -45.05
C ASN A 10 -19.42 -5.41 -44.59
N ARG A 11 -20.00 -4.60 -45.48
CA ARG A 11 -20.65 -3.33 -45.10
C ARG A 11 -22.02 -3.58 -44.47
N GLU A 12 -22.75 -4.58 -44.92
CA GLU A 12 -24.03 -4.95 -44.32
C GLU A 12 -23.85 -5.61 -42.95
N THR A 13 -22.88 -6.50 -42.76
CA THR A 13 -22.55 -7.04 -41.43
C THR A 13 -22.02 -5.97 -40.48
N LEU A 14 -21.16 -5.03 -40.93
CA LEU A 14 -20.74 -3.91 -40.07
C LEU A 14 -21.89 -2.95 -39.71
N LYS A 15 -22.86 -2.73 -40.61
CA LYS A 15 -24.07 -1.94 -40.30
C LYS A 15 -24.98 -2.68 -39.32
N TYR A 16 -25.13 -3.99 -39.49
CA TYR A 16 -25.92 -4.84 -38.61
C TYR A 16 -25.33 -4.89 -37.18
N ASP A 17 -24.01 -4.99 -37.07
CA ASP A 17 -23.29 -5.05 -35.78
C ASP A 17 -23.28 -3.69 -35.05
N LYS A 18 -23.16 -2.58 -35.79
CA LYS A 18 -23.35 -1.22 -35.24
C LYS A 18 -24.78 -0.94 -34.81
N SER A 19 -25.76 -1.45 -35.55
CA SER A 19 -27.19 -1.32 -35.22
C SER A 19 -27.52 -2.08 -33.93
N ASN A 20 -26.99 -3.30 -33.76
CA ASN A 20 -27.14 -4.07 -32.52
C ASN A 20 -26.43 -3.41 -31.34
N SER A 21 -25.22 -2.89 -31.55
CA SER A 21 -24.48 -2.15 -30.52
C SER A 21 -25.22 -0.88 -30.07
N MET A 22 -25.77 -0.10 -31.01
CA MET A 22 -26.60 1.08 -30.69
C MET A 22 -27.92 0.70 -30.03
N ALA A 23 -28.58 -0.37 -30.47
CA ALA A 23 -29.81 -0.86 -29.84
C ALA A 23 -29.56 -1.33 -28.40
N ILE A 24 -28.40 -1.95 -28.13
CA ILE A 24 -27.97 -2.32 -26.77
C ILE A 24 -27.73 -1.07 -25.93
N ILE A 25 -27.05 -0.04 -26.46
CA ILE A 25 -26.80 1.22 -25.74
C ILE A 25 -28.10 1.96 -25.44
N VAL A 26 -29.02 2.06 -26.41
CA VAL A 26 -30.33 2.69 -26.24
C VAL A 26 -31.20 1.88 -25.27
N GLY A 27 -31.17 0.55 -25.37
CA GLY A 27 -31.85 -0.35 -24.44
C GLY A 27 -31.33 -0.21 -23.00
N LEU A 28 -30.01 -0.10 -22.82
CA LEU A 28 -29.38 0.18 -21.53
C LEU A 28 -29.79 1.56 -20.99
N ALA A 29 -29.80 2.60 -21.84
CA ALA A 29 -30.23 3.94 -21.45
C ALA A 29 -31.70 3.97 -21.02
N PHE A 30 -32.60 3.32 -21.76
CA PHE A 30 -34.02 3.19 -21.39
C PHE A 30 -34.21 2.36 -20.13
N MET A 31 -33.46 1.28 -19.94
CA MET A 31 -33.50 0.48 -18.72
C MET A 31 -32.99 1.28 -17.51
N VAL A 32 -31.95 2.10 -17.67
CA VAL A 32 -31.44 3.02 -16.65
C VAL A 32 -32.50 4.06 -16.30
N ILE A 33 -33.13 4.69 -17.30
CA ILE A 33 -34.19 5.68 -17.09
C ILE A 33 -35.42 5.03 -16.42
N PHE A 34 -35.85 3.85 -16.87
CA PHE A 34 -36.99 3.15 -16.31
C PHE A 34 -36.75 2.69 -14.86
N ARG A 35 -35.56 2.14 -14.58
CA ARG A 35 -35.14 1.80 -13.22
C ARG A 35 -34.96 3.05 -12.36
N PHE A 36 -34.50 4.17 -12.92
CA PHE A 36 -34.40 5.45 -12.24
C PHE A 36 -35.78 6.02 -11.88
N VAL A 37 -36.74 5.99 -12.80
CA VAL A 37 -38.14 6.38 -12.55
C VAL A 37 -38.78 5.46 -11.52
N GLY A 38 -38.56 4.15 -11.62
CA GLY A 38 -39.02 3.18 -10.60
C GLY A 38 -38.38 3.41 -9.23
N TYR A 39 -37.10 3.78 -9.18
CA TYR A 39 -36.39 4.15 -7.96
C TYR A 39 -36.92 5.46 -7.36
N LEU A 40 -37.18 6.49 -8.17
CA LEU A 40 -37.80 7.74 -7.71
C LEU A 40 -39.22 7.49 -7.17
N ALA A 41 -39.96 6.57 -7.78
CA ALA A 41 -41.29 6.17 -7.34
C ALA A 41 -41.27 5.32 -6.05
N THR A 42 -40.13 4.67 -5.74
CA THR A 42 -39.96 3.84 -4.55
C THR A 42 -38.69 4.28 -3.81
N ARG A 43 -38.78 5.27 -2.91
CA ARG A 43 -37.67 5.55 -2.00
C ARG A 43 -37.37 4.26 -1.23
N PRO A 44 -36.21 3.60 -1.44
CA PRO A 44 -35.93 2.39 -0.72
C PRO A 44 -35.86 2.73 0.78
N PRO A 45 -36.41 1.87 1.65
CA PRO A 45 -36.38 2.10 3.09
C PRO A 45 -34.94 2.37 3.54
N LYS A 46 -34.77 3.27 4.52
CA LYS A 46 -33.45 3.59 5.07
C LYS A 46 -32.75 2.35 5.66
N VAL A 47 -33.53 1.34 6.05
CA VAL A 47 -33.08 0.10 6.67
C VAL A 47 -33.46 -1.08 5.77
N SER A 48 -32.56 -2.05 5.62
CA SER A 48 -32.81 -3.25 4.82
C SER A 48 -33.93 -4.12 5.41
N ALA A 49 -34.47 -5.05 4.62
CA ALA A 49 -35.48 -6.02 5.09
C ALA A 49 -35.00 -6.87 6.28
N LEU A 50 -33.69 -6.95 6.52
CA LEU A 50 -33.06 -7.64 7.64
C LEU A 50 -32.90 -6.75 8.90
N GLY A 51 -33.38 -5.51 8.88
CA GLY A 51 -33.28 -4.58 10.01
C GLY A 51 -31.89 -3.94 10.22
N ARG A 52 -30.91 -4.26 9.38
CA ARG A 52 -29.55 -3.68 9.40
C ARG A 52 -29.38 -2.57 8.35
N SER A 53 -28.61 -1.53 8.68
CA SER A 53 -28.15 -0.53 7.72
C SER A 53 -27.13 -1.12 6.75
N GLY A 54 -27.18 -0.70 5.49
CA GLY A 54 -26.26 -1.17 4.45
C GLY A 54 -25.03 -0.28 4.31
N PHE A 55 -23.84 -0.89 4.19
CA PHE A 55 -22.57 -0.21 3.95
C PHE A 55 -21.95 -0.77 2.66
N CYS A 56 -21.69 0.08 1.66
CA CYS A 56 -21.12 -0.34 0.40
C CYS A 56 -19.70 0.19 0.21
N PHE A 57 -18.73 -0.72 0.05
CA PHE A 57 -17.36 -0.40 -0.32
C PHE A 57 -17.20 -0.47 -1.85
N VAL A 58 -16.51 0.51 -2.42
CA VAL A 58 -16.27 0.62 -3.85
C VAL A 58 -14.77 0.63 -4.09
N VAL A 59 -14.29 -0.47 -4.66
CA VAL A 59 -12.88 -0.73 -4.95
C VAL A 59 -12.76 -0.99 -6.44
N LEU A 60 -12.33 0.01 -7.22
CA LEU A 60 -12.15 -0.16 -8.65
C LEU A 60 -10.80 -0.85 -8.94
N GLY A 61 -10.65 -2.07 -8.42
CA GLY A 61 -9.44 -2.88 -8.39
C GLY A 61 -9.77 -4.30 -7.95
N ASP A 62 -8.75 -5.15 -7.92
CA ASP A 62 -8.88 -6.49 -7.33
C ASP A 62 -9.13 -6.36 -5.82
N VAL A 63 -10.29 -6.87 -5.39
CA VAL A 63 -10.73 -6.78 -4.00
C VAL A 63 -9.80 -7.57 -3.07
N GLY A 64 -9.29 -8.72 -3.52
CA GLY A 64 -8.35 -9.54 -2.74
C GLY A 64 -6.99 -8.86 -2.53
N HIS A 65 -6.63 -7.91 -3.39
CA HIS A 65 -5.41 -7.11 -3.28
C HIS A 65 -5.64 -5.72 -2.65
N SER A 66 -6.76 -5.53 -1.96
CA SER A 66 -7.09 -4.26 -1.29
C SER A 66 -7.25 -4.48 0.22
N PRO A 67 -6.18 -4.81 0.95
CA PRO A 67 -6.24 -5.26 2.34
C PRO A 67 -6.92 -4.25 3.26
N ARG A 68 -6.63 -2.95 3.12
CA ARG A 68 -7.28 -1.88 3.89
C ARG A 68 -8.80 -1.85 3.71
N MET A 69 -9.31 -2.10 2.50
CA MET A 69 -10.74 -2.13 2.24
C MET A 69 -11.41 -3.40 2.79
N LEU A 70 -10.71 -4.53 2.75
CA LEU A 70 -11.15 -5.76 3.41
C LEU A 70 -11.21 -5.60 4.93
N LEU A 71 -10.22 -4.91 5.51
CA LEU A 71 -10.20 -4.57 6.93
C LEU A 71 -11.36 -3.63 7.30
N HIS A 72 -11.64 -2.60 6.49
CA HIS A 72 -12.84 -1.76 6.66
C HIS A 72 -14.14 -2.56 6.57
N ALA A 73 -14.25 -3.48 5.60
CA ALA A 73 -15.42 -4.33 5.45
C ALA A 73 -15.64 -5.23 6.67
N ARG A 74 -14.57 -5.85 7.18
CA ARG A 74 -14.60 -6.66 8.41
C ARG A 74 -15.05 -5.85 9.61
N SER A 75 -14.48 -4.67 9.84
CA SER A 75 -14.88 -3.82 10.97
C SER A 75 -16.33 -3.32 10.85
N ALA A 76 -16.81 -3.04 9.63
CA ALA A 76 -18.21 -2.70 9.41
C ALA A 76 -19.16 -3.88 9.72
N LEU A 77 -18.81 -5.11 9.32
CA LEU A 77 -19.56 -6.31 9.68
C LEU A 77 -19.63 -6.49 11.20
N ASN A 78 -18.49 -6.39 11.89
CA ASN A 78 -18.40 -6.47 13.35
C ASN A 78 -19.25 -5.40 14.05
N ALA A 79 -19.35 -4.22 13.46
CA ALA A 79 -20.19 -3.13 13.95
C ALA A 79 -21.70 -3.30 13.65
N GLY A 80 -22.11 -4.40 13.02
CA GLY A 80 -23.50 -4.77 12.77
C GLY A 80 -24.07 -4.30 11.43
N TRP A 81 -23.23 -3.82 10.51
CA TRP A 81 -23.66 -3.41 9.18
C TRP A 81 -23.84 -4.62 8.26
N ARG A 82 -24.77 -4.52 7.31
CA ARG A 82 -24.79 -5.40 6.14
C ARG A 82 -23.84 -4.81 5.10
N VAL A 83 -22.89 -5.60 4.60
CA VAL A 83 -21.83 -5.10 3.73
C VAL A 83 -22.06 -5.50 2.27
N ASP A 84 -21.83 -4.56 1.36
CA ASP A 84 -21.66 -4.84 -0.07
C ASP A 84 -20.27 -4.37 -0.50
N VAL A 85 -19.61 -5.11 -1.38
CA VAL A 85 -18.31 -4.70 -1.96
C VAL A 85 -18.42 -4.74 -3.48
N ILE A 86 -18.16 -3.62 -4.15
CA ILE A 86 -18.04 -3.53 -5.60
C ILE A 86 -16.56 -3.54 -5.96
N GLY A 87 -16.15 -4.43 -6.88
CA GLY A 87 -14.79 -4.42 -7.42
C GLY A 87 -14.52 -5.53 -8.41
N TYR A 88 -13.27 -5.79 -8.77
CA TYR A 88 -12.94 -6.91 -9.65
C TYR A 88 -12.78 -8.20 -8.85
N LYS A 89 -13.18 -9.31 -9.49
CA LYS A 89 -12.81 -10.63 -9.02
C LYS A 89 -11.35 -10.86 -9.42
N GLY A 90 -10.52 -11.28 -8.46
CA GLY A 90 -9.13 -11.59 -8.74
C GLY A 90 -8.60 -12.55 -7.71
N SER A 91 -7.74 -12.06 -6.82
CA SER A 91 -7.11 -12.82 -5.76
C SER A 91 -8.11 -13.37 -4.75
N ARG A 92 -7.68 -14.46 -4.07
CA ARG A 92 -8.46 -15.14 -3.04
C ARG A 92 -8.81 -14.17 -1.91
N LEU A 93 -10.06 -14.21 -1.47
CA LEU A 93 -10.53 -13.44 -0.34
C LEU A 93 -10.20 -14.17 0.98
N PRO A 94 -10.06 -13.45 2.11
CA PRO A 94 -10.00 -14.06 3.42
C PRO A 94 -11.24 -14.94 3.67
N GLU A 95 -11.04 -16.15 4.21
CA GLU A 95 -12.11 -17.14 4.37
C GLU A 95 -13.27 -16.66 5.24
N ASP A 96 -12.98 -15.81 6.23
CA ASP A 96 -13.99 -15.21 7.10
C ASP A 96 -14.90 -14.23 6.37
N LEU A 97 -14.40 -13.51 5.36
CA LEU A 97 -15.20 -12.61 4.53
C LEU A 97 -15.89 -13.34 3.37
N GLU A 98 -15.26 -14.37 2.82
CA GLU A 98 -15.84 -15.15 1.72
C GLU A 98 -17.09 -15.92 2.17
N ASN A 99 -17.08 -16.42 3.41
CA ASN A 99 -18.15 -17.28 3.94
C ASN A 99 -19.21 -16.53 4.78
N ASP A 100 -19.06 -15.23 5.05
CA ASP A 100 -20.04 -14.48 5.85
C ASP A 100 -21.29 -14.13 5.01
N PRO A 101 -22.50 -14.55 5.43
CA PRO A 101 -23.74 -14.28 4.68
C PRO A 101 -24.19 -12.81 4.71
N SER A 102 -23.58 -11.97 5.57
CA SER A 102 -23.89 -10.55 5.74
C SER A 102 -23.09 -9.65 4.80
N ILE A 103 -22.11 -10.20 4.06
CA ILE A 103 -21.35 -9.51 3.02
C ILE A 103 -21.71 -10.05 1.64
N ARG A 104 -21.79 -9.15 0.66
CA ARG A 104 -22.04 -9.51 -0.75
C ARG A 104 -21.06 -8.82 -1.68
N PHE A 105 -20.41 -9.61 -2.52
CA PHE A 105 -19.51 -9.10 -3.55
C PHE A 105 -20.25 -8.91 -4.88
N HIS A 106 -20.06 -7.74 -5.49
CA HIS A 106 -20.61 -7.34 -6.78
C HIS A 106 -19.45 -7.11 -7.75
N TYR A 107 -19.14 -8.14 -8.54
CA TYR A 107 -17.97 -8.09 -9.41
C TYR A 107 -18.22 -7.33 -10.70
N LEU A 108 -17.32 -6.39 -10.99
CA LEU A 108 -17.22 -5.71 -12.27
C LEU A 108 -16.56 -6.63 -13.30
N SER A 109 -16.94 -6.50 -14.57
CA SER A 109 -16.34 -7.27 -15.65
C SER A 109 -15.07 -6.58 -16.11
N GLU A 110 -14.00 -7.35 -16.27
CA GLU A 110 -12.78 -6.82 -16.86
C GLU A 110 -12.99 -6.53 -18.35
N LEU A 111 -12.70 -5.29 -18.75
CA LEU A 111 -12.73 -4.90 -20.16
C LEU A 111 -11.44 -5.37 -20.84
N PRO A 112 -11.51 -5.86 -22.11
CA PRO A 112 -10.36 -6.37 -22.83
C PRO A 112 -9.18 -5.39 -22.81
N ARG A 113 -7.96 -5.90 -22.64
CA ARG A 113 -6.75 -5.10 -22.80
C ARG A 113 -6.34 -5.13 -24.27
N ILE A 114 -5.92 -3.98 -24.80
CA ILE A 114 -5.29 -3.95 -26.12
C ILE A 114 -3.89 -4.57 -25.98
N PRO A 115 -3.53 -5.57 -26.79
CA PRO A 115 -2.20 -6.15 -26.77
C PRO A 115 -1.12 -5.10 -27.02
N GLU A 116 0.02 -5.21 -26.33
CA GLU A 116 1.14 -4.26 -26.48
C GLU A 116 1.71 -4.21 -27.90
N SER A 117 1.47 -5.25 -28.71
CA SER A 117 1.85 -5.34 -30.12
C SER A 117 1.04 -4.45 -31.06
N MET A 118 -0.07 -3.86 -30.60
CA MET A 118 -0.94 -3.02 -31.41
C MET A 118 -0.43 -1.57 -31.53
N PRO A 119 -0.74 -0.85 -32.62
CA PRO A 119 -0.39 0.56 -32.78
C PRO A 119 -0.91 1.42 -31.61
N ARG A 120 -0.05 2.29 -31.07
CA ARG A 120 -0.39 3.18 -29.93
C ARG A 120 -1.65 4.02 -30.14
N ILE A 121 -1.98 4.35 -31.39
CA ILE A 121 -3.21 5.08 -31.73
C ILE A 121 -4.48 4.34 -31.28
N LEU A 122 -4.50 3.00 -31.36
CA LEU A 122 -5.64 2.20 -30.90
C LEU A 122 -5.81 2.28 -29.39
N TYR A 123 -4.71 2.33 -28.63
CA TYR A 123 -4.75 2.55 -27.18
C TYR A 123 -5.38 3.90 -26.84
N TYR A 124 -4.98 4.98 -27.52
CA TYR A 124 -5.54 6.31 -27.29
C TYR A 124 -7.02 6.42 -27.68
N LEU A 125 -7.47 5.72 -28.72
CA LEU A 125 -8.90 5.67 -29.10
C LEU A 125 -9.73 4.80 -28.16
N TYR A 126 -9.17 3.69 -27.68
CA TYR A 126 -9.87 2.76 -26.80
C TYR A 126 -9.94 3.21 -25.35
N ALA A 127 -8.91 3.91 -24.83
CA ALA A 127 -8.88 4.31 -23.43
C ALA A 127 -10.12 5.14 -23.00
N PRO A 128 -10.60 6.14 -23.77
CA PRO A 128 -11.86 6.84 -23.47
C PRO A 128 -13.08 5.93 -23.50
N ILE A 129 -13.18 5.04 -24.50
CA ILE A 129 -14.29 4.08 -24.63
C ILE A 129 -14.31 3.16 -23.40
N LYS A 130 -13.15 2.61 -23.03
CA LYS A 130 -12.97 1.77 -21.85
C LYS A 130 -13.39 2.51 -20.58
N ALA A 131 -13.01 3.77 -20.43
CA ALA A 131 -13.40 4.59 -19.28
C ALA A 131 -14.92 4.79 -19.20
N VAL A 132 -15.60 5.05 -20.33
CA VAL A 132 -17.07 5.19 -20.39
C VAL A 132 -17.77 3.88 -20.07
N LEU A 133 -17.32 2.75 -20.63
CA LEU A 133 -17.88 1.43 -20.35
C LEU A 133 -17.73 1.07 -18.87
N LEU A 134 -16.55 1.36 -18.28
CA LEU A 134 -16.30 1.12 -16.87
C LEU A 134 -17.15 2.02 -15.98
N ALA A 135 -17.29 3.30 -16.33
CA ALA A 135 -18.16 4.24 -15.63
C ALA A 135 -19.61 3.78 -15.65
N SER A 136 -20.09 3.31 -16.81
CA SER A 136 -21.44 2.80 -17.00
C SER A 136 -21.68 1.54 -16.16
N GLN A 137 -20.72 0.61 -16.15
CA GLN A 137 -20.83 -0.61 -15.35
C GLN A 137 -20.87 -0.29 -13.85
N LEU A 138 -19.93 0.53 -13.37
CA LEU A 138 -19.90 0.95 -11.97
C LEU A 138 -21.21 1.65 -11.58
N PHE A 139 -21.71 2.56 -12.41
CA PHE A 139 -22.98 3.24 -12.19
C PHE A 139 -24.14 2.25 -12.08
N ILE A 140 -24.27 1.31 -13.03
CA ILE A 140 -25.37 0.33 -13.04
C ILE A 140 -25.33 -0.58 -11.80
N VAL A 141 -24.15 -1.04 -11.39
CA VAL A 141 -23.99 -1.89 -10.20
C VAL A 141 -24.31 -1.10 -8.94
N ALA A 142 -23.65 0.04 -8.73
CA ALA A 142 -23.84 0.87 -7.54
C ALA A 142 -25.29 1.39 -7.41
N MET A 143 -25.93 1.73 -8.54
CA MET A 143 -27.29 2.25 -8.55
C MET A 143 -28.35 1.15 -8.37
N PHE A 144 -28.22 0.00 -9.05
CA PHE A 144 -29.34 -0.94 -9.18
C PHE A 144 -29.12 -2.33 -8.56
N HIS A 145 -27.87 -2.71 -8.25
CA HIS A 145 -27.55 -4.05 -7.72
C HIS A 145 -27.27 -4.04 -6.22
N VAL A 146 -26.79 -2.90 -5.69
CA VAL A 146 -26.56 -2.72 -4.25
C VAL A 146 -27.86 -2.39 -3.53
N ALA A 147 -28.23 -3.22 -2.56
CA ALA A 147 -29.51 -3.17 -1.87
C ALA A 147 -29.57 -2.07 -0.78
N ALA A 148 -30.05 -0.88 -1.16
CA ALA A 148 -30.33 0.23 -0.23
C ALA A 148 -29.20 0.54 0.78
N PRO A 149 -27.98 0.87 0.32
CA PRO A 149 -26.92 1.26 1.23
C PRO A 149 -27.21 2.65 1.82
N GLU A 150 -26.89 2.82 3.09
CA GLU A 150 -26.88 4.10 3.80
C GLU A 150 -25.59 4.88 3.51
N VAL A 151 -24.48 4.15 3.37
CA VAL A 151 -23.14 4.70 3.16
C VAL A 151 -22.48 4.03 1.95
N TYR A 152 -21.83 4.84 1.12
CA TYR A 152 -20.86 4.41 0.12
C TYR A 152 -19.46 4.87 0.56
N MET A 153 -18.49 3.96 0.64
CA MET A 153 -17.08 4.30 0.84
C MET A 153 -16.26 3.93 -0.38
N VAL A 154 -15.56 4.91 -0.94
CA VAL A 154 -14.75 4.78 -2.14
C VAL A 154 -13.29 4.72 -1.77
N GLN A 155 -12.58 3.69 -2.26
CA GLN A 155 -11.13 3.69 -2.26
C GLN A 155 -10.62 4.63 -3.37
N ASN A 156 -9.80 5.60 -3.01
CA ASN A 156 -9.10 6.46 -3.97
C ASN A 156 -7.58 6.36 -3.78
N PRO A 157 -6.81 6.09 -4.85
CA PRO A 157 -7.19 5.89 -6.26
C PRO A 157 -7.75 4.47 -6.57
N PRO A 158 -8.28 4.21 -7.80
CA PRO A 158 -8.31 5.10 -8.97
C PRO A 158 -9.47 6.11 -8.93
N SER A 159 -9.15 7.37 -9.24
CA SER A 159 -10.09 8.50 -9.20
C SER A 159 -11.06 8.49 -10.38
N ILE A 160 -10.59 8.09 -11.57
CA ILE A 160 -11.37 7.99 -12.80
C ILE A 160 -11.71 6.52 -13.07
N PRO A 161 -12.97 6.17 -13.37
CA PRO A 161 -14.18 6.99 -13.32
C PRO A 161 -14.84 7.08 -11.92
N THR A 162 -14.24 6.47 -10.90
CA THR A 162 -14.89 6.18 -9.61
C THR A 162 -15.52 7.41 -8.96
N LEU A 163 -14.78 8.52 -8.83
CA LEU A 163 -15.25 9.68 -8.07
C LEU A 163 -16.50 10.30 -8.70
N HIS A 164 -16.50 10.64 -9.99
CA HIS A 164 -17.68 11.28 -10.61
C HIS A 164 -18.90 10.37 -10.65
N VAL A 165 -18.71 9.06 -10.90
CA VAL A 165 -19.80 8.09 -10.89
C VAL A 165 -20.44 8.01 -9.50
N MET A 166 -19.61 7.89 -8.46
CA MET A 166 -20.12 7.78 -7.10
C MET A 166 -20.73 9.09 -6.60
N GLN A 167 -20.29 10.25 -7.07
CA GLN A 167 -20.95 11.53 -6.82
C GLN A 167 -22.35 11.59 -7.44
N ILE A 168 -22.49 11.12 -8.69
CA ILE A 168 -23.81 11.05 -9.34
C ILE A 168 -24.70 10.05 -8.59
N VAL A 169 -24.23 8.86 -8.27
CA VAL A 169 -24.99 7.87 -7.49
C VAL A 169 -25.41 8.45 -6.14
N ASN A 170 -24.50 9.15 -5.45
CA ASN A 170 -24.78 9.79 -4.19
C ASN A 170 -25.86 10.87 -4.32
N TRP A 171 -25.76 11.73 -5.33
CA TRP A 171 -26.76 12.76 -5.62
C TRP A 171 -28.13 12.16 -5.96
N LEU A 172 -28.19 11.06 -6.70
CA LEU A 172 -29.45 10.39 -7.03
C LEU A 172 -30.05 9.66 -5.83
N LYS A 173 -29.22 9.00 -5.02
CA LYS A 173 -29.69 8.17 -3.89
C LYS A 173 -29.83 8.93 -2.57
N GLN A 174 -29.29 10.14 -2.47
CA GLN A 174 -29.26 10.98 -1.27
C GLN A 174 -28.73 10.20 -0.06
N ARG A 175 -27.52 9.63 -0.21
CA ARG A 175 -26.84 8.82 0.81
C ARG A 175 -25.58 9.54 1.31
N HIS A 176 -24.83 8.87 2.19
CA HIS A 176 -23.54 9.37 2.63
C HIS A 176 -22.44 8.83 1.72
N LEU A 177 -21.59 9.72 1.23
CA LEU A 177 -20.41 9.35 0.45
C LEU A 177 -19.17 9.59 1.29
N ILE A 178 -18.35 8.57 1.43
CA ILE A 178 -17.05 8.60 2.09
C ILE A 178 -15.99 8.34 1.03
N ILE A 179 -14.91 9.12 1.04
CA ILE A 179 -13.74 8.87 0.19
C ILE A 179 -12.57 8.55 1.12
N ASP A 180 -12.02 7.35 0.98
CA ASP A 180 -10.80 6.91 1.66
C ASP A 180 -9.61 7.17 0.75
N TRP A 181 -8.82 8.18 1.09
CA TRP A 181 -7.66 8.67 0.34
C TRP A 181 -6.41 7.93 0.77
N HIS A 182 -5.85 7.16 -0.16
CA HIS A 182 -4.60 6.40 0.00
C HIS A 182 -3.45 7.06 -0.74
N ASN A 183 -3.76 7.74 -1.85
CA ASN A 183 -2.86 8.57 -2.63
C ASN A 183 -3.70 9.50 -3.51
N TYR A 184 -3.05 10.35 -4.31
CA TYR A 184 -3.73 11.11 -5.35
C TYR A 184 -3.62 10.41 -6.69
N GLY A 185 -4.73 10.30 -7.42
CA GLY A 185 -4.71 9.71 -8.75
C GLY A 185 -3.88 10.56 -9.73
N TYR A 186 -3.90 11.88 -9.56
CA TYR A 186 -3.09 12.77 -10.40
C TYR A 186 -1.58 12.60 -10.17
N SER A 187 -1.11 12.34 -8.94
CA SER A 187 0.32 12.17 -8.66
C SER A 187 0.86 10.88 -9.29
N MET A 188 0.07 9.80 -9.29
CA MET A 188 0.42 8.57 -10.01
C MET A 188 0.56 8.79 -11.52
N VAL A 189 -0.29 9.63 -12.11
CA VAL A 189 -0.20 10.02 -13.52
C VAL A 189 0.99 10.94 -13.77
N ALA A 190 1.22 11.91 -12.87
CA ALA A 190 2.34 12.84 -12.92
C ALA A 190 3.69 12.10 -12.96
N LYS A 191 3.83 11.03 -12.15
CA LYS A 191 5.06 10.22 -12.15
C LYS A 191 5.34 9.53 -13.48
N ARG A 192 4.32 9.26 -14.30
CA ARG A 192 4.46 8.63 -15.62
C ARG A 192 4.60 9.61 -16.77
N LEU A 193 3.87 10.73 -16.73
CA LEU A 193 3.76 11.67 -17.85
C LEU A 193 4.40 13.04 -17.58
N GLY A 194 4.91 13.26 -16.37
CA GLY A 194 5.41 14.54 -15.87
C GLY A 194 4.29 15.41 -15.26
N GLU A 195 4.65 16.18 -14.24
CA GLU A 195 3.75 17.12 -13.55
C GLU A 195 3.22 18.23 -14.48
N LYS A 196 4.09 18.72 -15.38
CA LYS A 196 3.75 19.79 -16.32
C LYS A 196 2.88 19.34 -17.49
N SER A 197 2.61 18.03 -17.64
CA SER A 197 1.79 17.48 -18.71
C SER A 197 0.34 17.97 -18.62
N ILE A 198 -0.24 18.34 -19.77
CA ILE A 198 -1.65 18.75 -19.88
C ILE A 198 -2.57 17.68 -19.31
N PHE A 199 -2.27 16.40 -19.58
CA PHE A 199 -3.10 15.30 -19.09
C PHE A 199 -3.05 15.18 -17.56
N THR A 200 -1.88 15.33 -16.94
CA THR A 200 -1.73 15.35 -15.48
C THR A 200 -2.58 16.45 -14.85
N ARG A 201 -2.52 17.68 -15.39
CA ARG A 201 -3.35 18.81 -14.91
C ARG A 201 -4.85 18.57 -15.08
N LEU A 202 -5.25 17.87 -16.15
CA LEU A 202 -6.66 17.49 -16.36
C LEU A 202 -7.13 16.47 -15.32
N VAL A 203 -6.32 15.47 -15.00
CA VAL A 203 -6.63 14.48 -13.96
C VAL A 203 -6.67 15.14 -12.58
N GLU A 204 -5.75 16.03 -12.27
CA GLU A 204 -5.74 16.81 -11.03
C GLU A 204 -7.01 17.66 -10.90
N ARG A 205 -7.38 18.39 -11.97
CA ARG A 205 -8.62 19.18 -12.00
C ARG A 205 -9.84 18.28 -11.84
N TYR A 206 -9.86 17.12 -12.48
CA TYR A 206 -10.95 16.14 -12.33
C TYR A 206 -11.06 15.66 -10.89
N GLU A 207 -9.94 15.27 -10.26
CA GLU A 207 -9.90 14.78 -8.89
C GLU A 207 -10.31 15.87 -7.90
N ARG A 208 -9.93 17.12 -8.14
CA ARG A 208 -10.41 18.28 -7.38
C ARG A 208 -11.91 18.51 -7.52
N ILE A 209 -12.47 18.44 -8.73
CA ILE A 209 -13.91 18.70 -8.95
C ILE A 209 -14.79 17.63 -8.28
N TRP A 210 -14.42 16.37 -8.43
CA TRP A 210 -15.25 15.22 -8.03
C TRP A 210 -14.85 14.60 -6.70
N GLY A 211 -13.58 14.70 -6.31
CA GLY A 211 -13.06 14.16 -5.06
C GLY A 211 -13.36 15.04 -3.87
N TYR A 212 -13.48 16.36 -4.03
CA TYR A 212 -13.56 17.30 -2.90
C TYR A 212 -14.98 17.54 -2.37
N LYS A 213 -15.89 16.61 -2.62
CA LYS A 213 -17.30 16.72 -2.22
C LYS A 213 -17.79 15.43 -1.55
N ALA A 214 -17.25 15.05 -0.41
CA ALA A 214 -17.76 13.88 0.32
C ALA A 214 -18.42 14.31 1.64
N THR A 215 -19.24 13.44 2.21
CA THR A 215 -19.67 13.57 3.62
C THR A 215 -18.44 13.49 4.53
N VAL A 216 -17.58 12.51 4.28
CA VAL A 216 -16.33 12.28 5.02
C VAL A 216 -15.18 11.96 4.07
N HIS A 217 -14.01 12.54 4.34
CA HIS A 217 -12.74 12.22 3.74
C HIS A 217 -11.88 11.50 4.77
N ILE A 218 -11.60 10.22 4.54
CA ILE A 218 -10.65 9.47 5.35
C ILE A 218 -9.27 9.66 4.73
N CYS A 219 -8.26 9.95 5.53
CA CYS A 219 -6.87 10.09 5.08
C CYS A 219 -5.99 9.08 5.81
N VAL A 220 -5.04 8.48 5.11
CA VAL A 220 -4.07 7.52 5.68
C VAL A 220 -3.03 8.17 6.60
N SER A 221 -2.84 9.49 6.51
CA SER A 221 -1.87 10.26 7.29
C SER A 221 -2.43 11.62 7.70
N ARG A 222 -1.80 12.28 8.68
CA ARG A 222 -2.09 13.68 9.03
C ARG A 222 -1.57 14.63 7.97
N THR A 223 -0.44 14.32 7.34
CA THR A 223 0.13 15.10 6.25
C THR A 223 -0.84 15.19 5.08
N MET A 224 -1.46 14.07 4.70
CA MET A 224 -2.51 14.04 3.67
C MET A 224 -3.78 14.75 4.14
N ALA A 225 -4.19 14.57 5.39
CA ALA A 225 -5.34 15.28 5.93
C ALA A 225 -5.14 16.80 5.88
N ARG A 226 -3.94 17.29 6.24
CA ARG A 226 -3.55 18.70 6.18
C ARG A 226 -3.51 19.20 4.74
N ASP A 227 -2.86 18.47 3.84
CA ASP A 227 -2.79 18.82 2.41
C ASP A 227 -4.19 18.91 1.77
N LEU A 228 -5.06 17.94 2.08
CA LEU A 228 -6.44 17.94 1.63
C LEU A 228 -7.23 19.12 2.22
N LEU A 229 -7.03 19.45 3.50
CA LEU A 229 -7.71 20.55 4.18
C LEU A 229 -7.40 21.92 3.54
N TYR A 230 -6.16 22.15 3.10
CA TYR A 230 -5.80 23.35 2.35
C TYR A 230 -6.45 23.40 0.96
N LYS A 231 -6.62 22.23 0.32
CA LYS A 231 -7.19 22.12 -1.02
C LYS A 231 -8.73 22.11 -1.02
N LEU A 232 -9.36 21.77 0.10
CA LEU A 232 -10.81 21.72 0.28
C LEU A 232 -11.36 23.10 0.67
N GLU A 233 -12.30 23.61 -0.13
CA GLU A 233 -13.13 24.78 0.21
C GLU A 233 -14.18 24.45 1.32
N LYS A 234 -13.77 23.84 2.43
CA LYS A 234 -14.64 23.44 3.58
C LYS A 234 -15.76 22.44 3.27
N ARG A 235 -15.56 21.52 2.32
CA ARG A 235 -16.57 20.50 1.97
C ARG A 235 -16.24 19.16 2.63
N GLY A 236 -17.08 18.74 3.57
CA GLY A 236 -16.97 17.43 4.23
C GLY A 236 -16.02 17.40 5.44
N LYS A 237 -16.16 16.36 6.27
CA LYS A 237 -15.30 16.14 7.43
C LYS A 237 -14.05 15.37 7.04
N ILE A 238 -12.87 15.80 7.47
CA ILE A 238 -11.62 15.06 7.25
C ILE A 238 -11.30 14.26 8.50
N VAL A 239 -10.94 12.99 8.37
CA VAL A 239 -10.55 12.13 9.49
C VAL A 239 -9.31 11.35 9.10
N THR A 240 -8.24 11.45 9.89
CA THR A 240 -7.08 10.56 9.70
C THR A 240 -7.39 9.21 10.33
N VAL A 241 -7.36 8.15 9.52
CA VAL A 241 -7.46 6.76 9.97
C VAL A 241 -6.21 6.04 9.52
N TYR A 242 -5.24 5.97 10.42
CA TYR A 242 -3.97 5.29 10.19
C TYR A 242 -4.15 3.81 9.90
N ASP A 243 -3.35 3.29 8.99
CA ASP A 243 -3.18 1.85 8.84
C ASP A 243 -2.51 1.24 10.07
N ARG A 244 -3.00 0.07 10.45
CA ARG A 244 -2.50 -0.73 11.56
C ARG A 244 -2.51 -2.18 11.13
N ALA A 245 -1.44 -2.89 11.46
CA ALA A 245 -1.35 -4.30 11.14
C ALA A 245 -2.39 -5.12 11.94
N PRO A 246 -3.00 -6.15 11.34
CA PRO A 246 -3.83 -7.11 12.07
C PRO A 246 -2.98 -7.96 13.03
N GLU A 247 -3.64 -8.74 13.89
CA GLU A 247 -2.96 -9.56 14.91
C GLU A 247 -2.07 -10.66 14.33
N SER A 248 -2.31 -11.09 13.09
CA SER A 248 -1.45 -12.05 12.39
C SER A 248 -0.01 -11.55 12.23
N PHE A 249 0.23 -10.24 12.28
CA PHE A 249 1.57 -9.66 12.32
C PHE A 249 1.99 -9.52 13.77
N HIS A 250 2.93 -10.37 14.18
CA HIS A 250 3.54 -10.38 15.51
C HIS A 250 4.99 -10.84 15.44
N GLN A 251 5.74 -10.55 16.49
CA GLN A 251 7.11 -11.03 16.63
C GLN A 251 7.05 -12.52 17.00
N LEU A 252 7.79 -13.36 16.26
CA LEU A 252 7.86 -14.78 16.54
C LEU A 252 8.79 -15.05 17.73
N ASP A 253 8.47 -16.09 18.51
CA ASP A 253 9.41 -16.67 19.45
C ASP A 253 10.46 -17.56 18.76
N VAL A 254 11.46 -18.02 19.50
CA VAL A 254 12.60 -18.75 18.91
C VAL A 254 12.19 -20.14 18.38
N ASP A 255 11.18 -20.76 18.97
CA ASP A 255 10.66 -22.05 18.53
C ASP A 255 9.86 -21.88 17.23
N GLU A 256 9.01 -20.85 17.15
CA GLU A 256 8.29 -20.48 15.92
C GLU A 256 9.25 -20.11 14.78
N ILE A 257 10.35 -19.42 15.09
CA ILE A 257 11.43 -19.13 14.12
C ILE A 257 12.07 -20.45 13.64
N HIS A 258 12.33 -21.39 14.54
CA HIS A 258 12.93 -22.68 14.18
C HIS A 258 12.01 -23.48 13.25
N GLU A 259 10.70 -23.51 13.53
CA GLU A 259 9.71 -24.19 12.70
C GLU A 259 9.61 -23.55 11.31
N LEU A 260 9.43 -22.23 11.25
CA LEU A 260 9.34 -21.50 9.99
C LEU A 260 10.56 -21.73 9.09
N HIS A 261 11.77 -21.60 9.65
CA HIS A 261 13.00 -21.71 8.85
C HIS A 261 13.29 -23.16 8.45
N SER A 262 12.73 -24.14 9.17
CA SER A 262 12.76 -25.56 8.80
C SER A 262 11.81 -25.87 7.62
N GLU A 263 10.70 -25.12 7.51
CA GLU A 263 9.73 -25.20 6.40
C GLU A 263 10.23 -24.45 5.15
N LEU A 264 10.66 -23.20 5.32
CA LEU A 264 11.11 -22.34 4.22
C LEU A 264 12.42 -22.81 3.58
N LYS A 265 13.30 -23.46 4.35
CA LYS A 265 14.61 -23.97 3.91
C LYS A 265 15.39 -22.95 3.11
N LEU A 266 15.58 -21.76 3.68
CA LEU A 266 16.27 -20.63 3.03
C LEU A 266 17.68 -21.02 2.55
N GLU A 267 18.33 -21.99 3.18
CA GLU A 267 19.61 -22.55 2.74
C GLU A 267 19.55 -23.12 1.31
N LYS A 268 18.42 -23.69 0.90
CA LYS A 268 18.22 -24.18 -0.46
C LYS A 268 18.11 -23.02 -1.44
N LEU A 269 17.41 -21.94 -1.08
CA LEU A 269 17.34 -20.74 -1.92
C LEU A 269 18.72 -20.08 -2.09
N ILE A 270 19.50 -20.02 -1.00
CA ILE A 270 20.88 -19.52 -1.06
C ILE A 270 21.71 -20.40 -2.01
N GLN A 271 21.56 -21.72 -1.94
CA GLN A 271 22.22 -22.63 -2.85
C GLN A 271 21.76 -22.48 -4.31
N GLU A 272 20.52 -22.12 -4.58
CA GLU A 272 20.04 -21.99 -5.96
C GLU A 272 20.40 -20.63 -6.57
N GLN A 273 20.44 -19.58 -5.75
CA GLN A 273 20.51 -18.19 -6.23
C GLN A 273 21.86 -17.51 -6.00
N SER A 274 22.68 -17.97 -5.06
CA SER A 274 23.96 -17.35 -4.71
C SER A 274 25.17 -18.11 -5.24
N LEU A 275 26.17 -17.37 -5.70
CA LEU A 275 27.49 -17.91 -6.05
C LEU A 275 28.32 -18.27 -4.81
N ASN A 276 28.04 -17.63 -3.66
CA ASN A 276 28.82 -17.78 -2.44
C ASN A 276 28.38 -19.01 -1.63
N ARG A 277 28.93 -20.17 -1.98
CA ARG A 277 28.69 -21.44 -1.25
C ARG A 277 29.27 -21.42 0.17
N SER A 278 30.34 -20.65 0.41
CA SER A 278 30.98 -20.48 1.72
C SER A 278 30.18 -19.66 2.72
N PHE A 279 29.07 -19.04 2.28
CA PHE A 279 28.15 -18.38 3.18
C PHE A 279 27.51 -19.37 4.16
N LEU A 280 27.22 -20.59 3.70
CA LEU A 280 26.56 -21.63 4.48
C LEU A 280 27.58 -22.41 5.32
N ASN A 281 27.41 -22.36 6.65
CA ASN A 281 28.07 -23.32 7.53
C ASN A 281 27.34 -24.68 7.45
N THR A 282 28.00 -25.77 7.83
CA THR A 282 27.35 -27.10 7.88
C THR A 282 26.14 -27.05 8.82
N ILE A 283 24.96 -27.35 8.29
CA ILE A 283 23.70 -27.37 9.05
C ILE A 283 23.38 -28.83 9.39
N SER A 284 23.30 -29.15 10.68
CA SER A 284 22.90 -30.47 11.16
C SER A 284 21.38 -30.65 11.10
N ALA A 285 20.88 -31.89 11.20
CA ALA A 285 19.44 -32.18 11.12
C ALA A 285 18.55 -31.43 12.14
N ASN A 286 19.12 -31.00 13.28
CA ASN A 286 18.42 -30.26 14.35
C ASN A 286 18.69 -28.74 14.31
N GLN A 287 19.22 -28.23 13.19
CA GLN A 287 19.60 -26.84 13.04
C GLN A 287 18.91 -26.22 11.81
N THR A 288 18.65 -24.93 11.89
CA THR A 288 18.35 -24.07 10.74
C THR A 288 19.51 -23.09 10.54
N LEU A 289 19.39 -22.17 9.58
CA LEU A 289 20.35 -21.06 9.44
C LEU A 289 20.44 -20.18 10.69
N LEU A 290 19.32 -20.01 11.41
CA LEU A 290 19.22 -19.06 12.50
C LEU A 290 19.27 -19.71 13.88
N THR A 291 18.77 -20.93 14.01
CA THR A 291 18.46 -21.55 15.30
C THR A 291 18.93 -23.00 15.37
N GLU A 292 19.02 -23.53 16.58
CA GLU A 292 19.35 -24.92 16.84
C GLU A 292 18.55 -25.48 18.02
N LYS A 293 18.28 -26.79 17.98
CA LYS A 293 17.75 -27.55 19.11
C LYS A 293 18.81 -28.52 19.63
N LYS A 294 19.21 -28.35 20.90
CA LYS A 294 20.19 -29.23 21.55
C LYS A 294 19.70 -30.68 21.72
N THR A 295 18.38 -30.86 21.80
CA THR A 295 17.71 -32.16 21.85
C THR A 295 16.45 -32.10 20.98
N ALA A 296 15.99 -33.23 20.44
CA ALA A 296 14.84 -33.25 19.51
C ALA A 296 13.55 -32.63 20.08
N THR A 297 13.40 -32.64 21.41
CA THR A 297 12.23 -32.11 22.13
C THR A 297 12.55 -30.87 22.97
N GLY A 298 13.78 -30.34 22.90
CA GLY A 298 14.20 -29.16 23.66
C GLY A 298 13.80 -27.85 22.98
N PRO A 299 13.82 -26.73 23.73
CA PRO A 299 13.56 -25.41 23.17
C PRO A 299 14.65 -25.04 22.16
N ALA A 300 14.25 -24.33 21.11
CA ALA A 300 15.18 -23.75 20.16
C ALA A 300 15.96 -22.58 20.79
N THR A 301 17.22 -22.44 20.39
CA THR A 301 18.05 -21.28 20.73
C THR A 301 18.66 -20.71 19.46
N PHE A 302 18.92 -19.40 19.42
CA PHE A 302 19.70 -18.82 18.32
C PHE A 302 21.11 -19.41 18.28
N ARG A 303 21.58 -19.69 17.08
CA ARG A 303 22.98 -20.09 16.89
C ARG A 303 23.90 -18.89 17.10
N ALA A 304 25.06 -19.13 17.67
CA ALA A 304 26.09 -18.10 17.86
C ALA A 304 26.67 -17.59 16.54
N ASP A 305 26.65 -18.42 15.49
CA ASP A 305 27.21 -18.13 14.16
C ASP A 305 26.15 -17.73 13.12
N ARG A 306 24.90 -17.47 13.55
CA ARG A 306 23.82 -17.16 12.62
C ARG A 306 24.08 -15.85 11.86
N PRO A 307 23.66 -15.75 10.59
CA PRO A 307 23.62 -14.46 9.92
C PRO A 307 22.52 -13.57 10.52
N ILE A 308 22.64 -12.26 10.25
CA ILE A 308 21.55 -11.31 10.42
C ILE A 308 20.53 -11.52 9.32
N LEU A 309 19.27 -11.69 9.69
CA LEU A 309 18.17 -11.78 8.74
C LEU A 309 17.60 -10.38 8.50
N ILE A 310 17.77 -9.87 7.28
CA ILE A 310 17.22 -8.59 6.84
C ILE A 310 16.15 -8.85 5.80
N VAL A 311 14.96 -8.29 5.98
CA VAL A 311 13.85 -8.46 5.03
C VAL A 311 13.55 -7.15 4.35
N SER A 312 13.48 -7.16 3.02
CA SER A 312 13.00 -6.04 2.22
C SER A 312 11.82 -6.49 1.36
N SER A 313 10.70 -5.78 1.51
CA SER A 313 9.52 -6.00 0.68
C SER A 313 9.53 -4.96 -0.45
N THR A 314 9.57 -5.39 -1.70
CA THR A 314 9.66 -4.47 -2.84
C THR A 314 8.59 -4.73 -3.89
N SER A 315 8.06 -3.65 -4.46
CA SER A 315 7.18 -3.73 -5.64
C SER A 315 7.98 -3.90 -6.93
N TRP A 316 9.32 -3.85 -6.88
CA TRP A 316 10.20 -3.92 -8.06
C TRP A 316 9.79 -2.94 -9.17
N THR A 317 9.30 -1.78 -8.76
CA THR A 317 8.90 -0.69 -9.65
C THR A 317 9.97 0.40 -9.61
N ALA A 318 10.04 1.22 -10.66
CA ALA A 318 11.11 2.22 -10.81
C ALA A 318 11.10 3.32 -9.73
N ASP A 319 10.03 3.43 -8.94
CA ASP A 319 9.92 4.32 -7.78
C ASP A 319 10.64 3.81 -6.53
N GLU A 320 11.01 2.53 -6.49
CA GLU A 320 11.84 1.96 -5.45
C GLU A 320 13.23 1.71 -6.05
N ASP A 321 14.15 2.66 -5.86
CA ASP A 321 15.52 2.49 -6.35
C ASP A 321 16.24 1.42 -5.53
N PHE A 322 16.14 0.18 -6.00
CA PHE A 322 16.74 -0.97 -5.35
C PHE A 322 18.28 -0.96 -5.44
N GLN A 323 18.85 -0.13 -6.33
CA GLN A 323 20.30 0.02 -6.42
C GLN A 323 20.89 0.58 -5.12
N LEU A 324 20.15 1.46 -4.42
CA LEU A 324 20.56 2.00 -3.12
C LEU A 324 20.86 0.90 -2.10
N LEU A 325 20.03 -0.15 -2.05
CA LEU A 325 20.23 -1.29 -1.16
C LEU A 325 21.42 -2.15 -1.58
N LEU A 326 21.58 -2.40 -2.89
CA LEU A 326 22.69 -3.17 -3.42
C LEU A 326 24.04 -2.48 -3.14
N ASP A 327 24.12 -1.17 -3.35
CA ASP A 327 25.32 -0.38 -3.12
C ASP A 327 25.66 -0.30 -1.63
N ALA A 328 24.65 -0.12 -0.76
CA ALA A 328 24.85 -0.12 0.68
C ALA A 328 25.35 -1.47 1.20
N ALA A 329 24.77 -2.57 0.70
CA ALA A 329 25.15 -3.92 1.05
C ALA A 329 26.56 -4.27 0.57
N LYS A 330 26.93 -3.87 -0.66
CA LYS A 330 28.30 -4.00 -1.16
C LYS A 330 29.29 -3.21 -0.29
N GLY A 331 28.94 -1.98 0.07
CA GLY A 331 29.77 -1.16 0.95
C GLY A 331 29.93 -1.76 2.36
N TYR A 332 28.92 -2.46 2.89
CA TYR A 332 29.04 -3.24 4.11
C TYR A 332 29.96 -4.44 3.92
N ASP A 333 29.82 -5.18 2.81
CA ASP A 333 30.64 -6.35 2.50
C ASP A 333 32.14 -6.00 2.45
N ASP A 334 32.49 -4.89 1.80
CA ASP A 334 33.86 -4.37 1.71
C ASP A 334 34.45 -4.06 3.10
N VAL A 335 33.66 -3.42 3.98
CA VAL A 335 34.07 -3.11 5.36
C VAL A 335 34.22 -4.40 6.17
N SER A 336 33.23 -5.29 6.09
CA SER A 336 33.23 -6.57 6.79
C SER A 336 34.44 -7.41 6.38
N LYS A 337 34.77 -7.47 5.09
CA LYS A 337 35.93 -8.21 4.57
C LYS A 337 37.26 -7.64 5.04
N THR A 338 37.36 -6.31 5.12
CA THR A 338 38.59 -5.63 5.54
C THR A 338 38.82 -5.73 7.05
N GLU A 339 37.75 -5.66 7.84
CA GLU A 339 37.85 -5.61 9.29
C GLU A 339 37.70 -6.96 10.00
N ASN A 340 37.07 -7.96 9.37
CA ASN A 340 37.06 -9.32 9.89
C ASN A 340 38.44 -9.95 9.74
N SER A 341 38.82 -10.75 10.72
CA SER A 341 40.14 -11.38 10.81
C SER A 341 39.96 -12.78 11.38
N ALA A 342 40.83 -13.72 11.01
CA ALA A 342 40.75 -15.09 11.49
C ALA A 342 40.69 -15.15 13.04
N GLY A 343 39.53 -15.53 13.58
CA GLY A 343 39.28 -15.64 15.02
C GLY A 343 38.88 -14.34 15.73
N ASN A 344 38.65 -13.24 15.00
CA ASN A 344 38.19 -11.96 15.53
C ASN A 344 37.27 -11.23 14.53
N ASP A 345 36.13 -11.86 14.21
CA ASP A 345 35.14 -11.27 13.33
C ASP A 345 34.39 -10.15 14.06
N LYS A 346 34.46 -8.94 13.51
CA LYS A 346 33.76 -7.76 14.04
C LYS A 346 32.37 -7.59 13.46
N PHE A 347 32.11 -8.20 12.31
CA PHE A 347 30.89 -8.04 11.55
C PHE A 347 30.29 -9.40 11.21
N PRO A 348 28.99 -9.61 11.48
CA PRO A 348 28.29 -10.83 11.11
C PRO A 348 28.01 -10.87 9.60
N LYS A 349 27.74 -12.09 9.12
CA LYS A 349 27.16 -12.31 7.80
C LYS A 349 25.75 -11.72 7.72
N LEU A 350 25.38 -11.12 6.59
CA LEU A 350 24.03 -10.60 6.34
C LEU A 350 23.30 -11.46 5.29
N LEU A 351 22.09 -11.88 5.63
CA LEU A 351 21.15 -12.53 4.71
C LEU A 351 19.99 -11.60 4.42
N PHE A 352 19.91 -11.11 3.19
CA PHE A 352 18.79 -10.35 2.68
C PHE A 352 17.76 -11.28 2.04
N VAL A 353 16.55 -11.32 2.58
CA VAL A 353 15.40 -11.96 1.93
C VAL A 353 14.54 -10.87 1.31
N ILE A 354 14.49 -10.88 -0.02
CA ILE A 354 13.75 -9.91 -0.82
C ILE A 354 12.45 -10.55 -1.29
N THR A 355 11.33 -9.92 -0.98
CA THR A 355 10.00 -10.40 -1.37
C THR A 355 9.24 -9.39 -2.21
N GLY A 356 8.20 -9.86 -2.90
CA GLY A 356 7.35 -9.08 -3.77
C GLY A 356 7.55 -9.35 -5.26
N LYS A 357 6.79 -8.64 -6.08
CA LYS A 357 6.70 -8.84 -7.53
C LYS A 357 6.59 -7.52 -8.25
N GLY A 358 7.29 -7.40 -9.37
CA GLY A 358 7.11 -6.31 -10.31
C GLY A 358 8.08 -6.35 -11.48
N PRO A 359 8.03 -5.31 -12.33
CA PRO A 359 8.67 -5.33 -13.65
C PRO A 359 10.20 -5.38 -13.60
N LEU A 360 10.83 -4.79 -12.58
CA LEU A 360 12.30 -4.74 -12.46
C LEU A 360 12.89 -5.92 -11.69
N LYS A 361 12.09 -6.90 -11.27
CA LYS A 361 12.56 -8.03 -10.47
C LYS A 361 13.71 -8.78 -11.15
N GLN A 362 13.47 -9.21 -12.40
CA GLN A 362 14.47 -9.95 -13.16
C GLN A 362 15.75 -9.12 -13.40
N TYR A 363 15.59 -7.82 -13.68
CA TYR A 363 16.72 -6.92 -13.88
C TYR A 363 17.65 -6.89 -12.65
N TYR A 364 17.10 -6.74 -11.45
CA TYR A 364 17.91 -6.75 -10.23
C TYR A 364 18.41 -8.13 -9.84
N GLU A 365 17.66 -9.20 -10.12
CA GLU A 365 18.15 -10.59 -9.94
C GLU A 365 19.40 -10.86 -10.80
N GLU A 366 19.43 -10.35 -12.04
CA GLU A 366 20.61 -10.44 -12.90
C GLU A 366 21.81 -9.65 -12.35
N ILE A 367 21.59 -8.50 -11.71
CA ILE A 367 22.65 -7.74 -11.04
C ILE A 367 23.17 -8.54 -9.84
N ILE A 368 22.27 -8.98 -8.95
CA ILE A 368 22.58 -9.74 -7.73
C ILE A 368 23.40 -10.99 -8.07
N SER A 369 23.01 -11.74 -9.11
CA SER A 369 23.71 -12.97 -9.52
C SER A 369 25.17 -12.76 -9.93
N LYS A 370 25.56 -11.53 -10.27
CA LYS A 370 26.91 -11.15 -10.69
C LYS A 370 27.73 -10.51 -9.55
N MET A 371 27.11 -10.25 -8.40
CA MET A 371 27.80 -9.65 -7.25
C MET A 371 28.66 -10.71 -6.55
N ALA A 372 29.97 -10.48 -6.49
CA ALA A 372 30.92 -11.33 -5.78
C ALA A 372 31.08 -10.87 -4.31
N LEU A 373 30.03 -11.07 -3.51
CA LEU A 373 29.99 -10.71 -2.08
C LEU A 373 30.40 -11.89 -1.19
N GLU A 374 31.17 -11.64 -0.13
CA GLU A 374 31.71 -12.68 0.76
C GLU A 374 30.89 -12.88 2.05
N ASN A 375 30.43 -11.80 2.65
CA ASN A 375 29.72 -11.75 3.92
C ASN A 375 28.24 -11.38 3.75
N VAL A 376 27.81 -11.05 2.53
CA VAL A 376 26.42 -10.70 2.22
C VAL A 376 25.83 -11.65 1.18
N VAL A 377 24.59 -12.09 1.40
CA VAL A 377 23.82 -12.87 0.42
C VAL A 377 22.42 -12.28 0.28
N PHE A 378 21.95 -12.21 -0.97
CA PHE A 378 20.57 -11.90 -1.31
C PHE A 378 19.87 -13.16 -1.80
N VAL A 379 18.62 -13.35 -1.38
CA VAL A 379 17.70 -14.33 -1.96
C VAL A 379 16.37 -13.67 -2.24
N THR A 380 15.74 -14.00 -3.37
CA THR A 380 14.35 -13.65 -3.64
C THR A 380 13.45 -14.81 -3.24
N ALA A 381 12.42 -14.51 -2.46
CA ALA A 381 11.48 -15.52 -1.96
C ALA A 381 10.05 -15.14 -2.35
N TRP A 382 9.33 -16.12 -2.89
CA TRP A 382 7.87 -16.06 -2.98
C TRP A 382 7.30 -16.61 -1.68
N LEU A 383 6.46 -15.83 -1.01
CA LEU A 383 5.87 -16.19 0.28
C LEU A 383 4.36 -16.25 0.13
N SER A 384 3.75 -17.20 0.83
CA SER A 384 2.31 -17.22 1.02
C SER A 384 1.89 -16.01 1.88
N PRO A 385 0.61 -15.58 1.82
CA PRO A 385 0.08 -14.57 2.73
C PRO A 385 0.27 -14.91 4.21
N GLU A 386 0.36 -16.20 4.55
CA GLU A 386 0.55 -16.72 5.90
C GLU A 386 2.04 -16.68 6.32
N ASP A 387 2.96 -16.97 5.40
CA ASP A 387 4.40 -17.00 5.69
C ASP A 387 5.03 -15.60 5.68
N TYR A 388 4.43 -14.62 4.98
CA TYR A 388 4.96 -13.26 4.93
C TYR A 388 5.04 -12.60 6.32
N PRO A 389 3.97 -12.55 7.14
CA PRO A 389 4.05 -12.04 8.51
C PRO A 389 5.02 -12.82 9.38
N ARG A 390 5.08 -14.15 9.24
CA ARG A 390 5.99 -15.04 9.98
C ARG A 390 7.46 -14.71 9.67
N LEU A 391 7.80 -14.52 8.38
CA LEU A 391 9.15 -14.12 7.99
C LEU A 391 9.53 -12.77 8.60
N LEU A 392 8.64 -11.76 8.53
CA LEU A 392 8.86 -10.45 9.16
C LEU A 392 9.06 -10.59 10.68
N GLY A 393 8.26 -11.43 11.34
CA GLY A 393 8.36 -11.71 12.77
C GLY A 393 9.65 -12.44 13.18
N SER A 394 10.31 -13.12 12.25
CA SER A 394 11.61 -13.79 12.46
C SER A 394 12.83 -12.91 12.16
N ALA A 395 12.65 -11.79 11.46
CA ALA A 395 13.75 -10.96 10.98
C ALA A 395 14.36 -10.07 12.06
N ASP A 396 15.61 -9.66 11.85
CA ASP A 396 16.35 -8.75 12.73
C ASP A 396 16.08 -7.28 12.41
N LEU A 397 16.03 -6.96 11.12
CA LEU A 397 15.84 -5.62 10.57
C LEU A 397 14.99 -5.67 9.30
N GLY A 398 14.08 -4.72 9.14
CA GLY A 398 13.39 -4.45 7.88
C GLY A 398 14.08 -3.34 7.08
N VAL A 399 14.05 -3.43 5.75
CA VAL A 399 14.43 -2.30 4.88
C VAL A 399 13.25 -1.92 4.01
N SER A 400 12.88 -0.63 4.03
CA SER A 400 11.82 -0.08 3.20
C SER A 400 12.38 1.01 2.28
N LEU A 401 12.40 0.70 0.98
CA LEU A 401 12.74 1.65 -0.09
C LEU A 401 11.50 2.40 -0.64
N HIS A 402 10.34 2.17 -0.02
CA HIS A 402 9.09 2.74 -0.49
C HIS A 402 9.13 4.28 -0.47
N THR A 403 8.71 4.88 -1.58
CA THR A 403 8.47 6.32 -1.68
C THR A 403 7.01 6.60 -2.02
N SER A 404 6.50 7.70 -1.51
CA SER A 404 5.17 8.20 -1.83
C SER A 404 5.19 9.02 -3.13
N THR A 405 4.31 8.71 -4.08
CA THR A 405 4.19 9.54 -5.31
C THR A 405 3.67 10.95 -5.05
N SER A 406 2.95 11.16 -3.96
CA SER A 406 2.42 12.47 -3.56
C SER A 406 3.18 13.11 -2.40
N GLY A 407 4.15 12.40 -1.81
CA GLY A 407 4.82 12.74 -0.55
C GLY A 407 3.99 12.51 0.72
N VAL A 408 2.67 12.27 0.61
CA VAL A 408 1.75 12.38 1.75
C VAL A 408 1.19 11.05 2.28
N ASP A 409 1.39 9.91 1.62
CA ASP A 409 0.93 8.59 2.10
C ASP A 409 1.97 7.81 2.91
N LEU A 410 1.51 6.92 3.80
CA LEU A 410 2.40 6.14 4.67
C LEU A 410 2.94 4.88 3.99
N PRO A 411 4.11 4.37 4.41
CA PRO A 411 4.70 3.19 3.80
C PRO A 411 4.06 1.94 4.39
N MET A 412 3.13 1.32 3.66
CA MET A 412 2.38 0.15 4.13
C MET A 412 3.28 -1.04 4.53
N LYS A 413 4.44 -1.18 3.88
CA LYS A 413 5.42 -2.21 4.24
C LYS A 413 5.98 -2.01 5.65
N VAL A 414 6.18 -0.76 6.07
CA VAL A 414 6.64 -0.45 7.43
C VAL A 414 5.52 -0.71 8.44
N VAL A 415 4.26 -0.49 8.09
CA VAL A 415 3.10 -0.87 8.93
C VAL A 415 3.13 -2.37 9.23
N ASP A 416 3.38 -3.20 8.22
CA ASP A 416 3.49 -4.66 8.38
C ASP A 416 4.71 -5.05 9.25
N MET A 417 5.87 -4.47 8.98
CA MET A 417 7.09 -4.69 9.76
C MET A 417 6.90 -4.30 11.24
N PHE A 418 6.33 -3.12 11.51
CA PHE A 418 6.01 -2.69 12.87
C PHE A 418 4.91 -3.53 13.51
N GLY A 419 3.98 -4.05 12.71
CA GLY A 419 3.04 -5.09 13.12
C GLY A 419 3.74 -6.27 13.75
N CYS A 420 4.85 -6.72 13.16
CA CYS A 420 5.71 -7.80 13.68
C CYS A 420 6.76 -7.34 14.71
N GLY A 421 6.76 -6.08 15.12
CA GLY A 421 7.75 -5.55 16.06
C GLY A 421 9.14 -5.40 15.44
N LEU A 422 9.25 -5.42 14.10
CA LEU A 422 10.50 -5.37 13.36
C LEU A 422 10.95 -3.90 13.17
N PRO A 423 12.10 -3.47 13.72
CA PRO A 423 12.65 -2.15 13.42
C PRO A 423 13.06 -2.06 11.96
N VAL A 424 13.07 -0.84 11.41
CA VAL A 424 13.32 -0.63 9.98
C VAL A 424 14.40 0.41 9.73
N CYS A 425 15.13 0.24 8.63
CA CYS A 425 15.75 1.35 7.89
C CYS A 425 14.78 1.76 6.77
N ALA A 426 14.30 3.01 6.76
CA ALA A 426 13.34 3.50 5.79
C ALA A 426 13.87 4.70 4.99
N PHE A 427 13.62 4.71 3.68
CA PHE A 427 14.00 5.81 2.80
C PHE A 427 13.19 7.07 3.14
N LYS A 428 13.85 8.22 3.28
CA LYS A 428 13.21 9.48 3.70
C LYS A 428 12.23 10.01 2.65
N TYR A 429 11.06 10.44 3.11
CA TYR A 429 10.11 11.27 2.35
C TYR A 429 9.15 11.97 3.33
N PRO A 430 8.37 12.99 2.91
CA PRO A 430 7.71 13.93 3.82
C PRO A 430 6.82 13.30 4.91
N ALA A 431 5.90 12.38 4.57
CA ALA A 431 5.01 11.76 5.54
C ALA A 431 5.64 10.63 6.37
N LEU A 432 6.90 10.23 6.12
CA LEU A 432 7.53 9.11 6.80
C LEU A 432 7.59 9.31 8.33
N SER A 433 7.84 10.54 8.78
CA SER A 433 8.06 10.91 10.18
C SER A 433 6.84 10.64 11.08
N GLU A 434 5.64 10.52 10.50
CA GLU A 434 4.44 10.11 11.23
C GLU A 434 4.47 8.65 11.69
N LEU A 435 5.27 7.82 11.02
CA LEU A 435 5.41 6.39 11.32
C LEU A 435 6.80 6.07 11.88
N VAL A 436 7.86 6.45 11.18
CA VAL A 436 9.26 6.16 11.57
C VAL A 436 9.89 7.40 12.19
N VAL A 437 10.22 7.31 13.48
CA VAL A 437 10.94 8.32 14.23
C VAL A 437 12.39 7.86 14.37
N ALA A 438 13.29 8.55 13.67
CA ALA A 438 14.70 8.21 13.59
C ALA A 438 15.33 7.99 14.98
N LYS A 439 16.09 6.89 15.13
CA LYS A 439 16.75 6.42 16.34
C LYS A 439 15.81 6.03 17.50
N SER A 440 14.50 6.16 17.34
CA SER A 440 13.51 5.75 18.35
C SER A 440 12.90 4.39 18.02
N ASN A 441 12.25 4.26 16.87
CA ASN A 441 11.61 3.00 16.42
C ASN A 441 12.19 2.46 15.10
N GLY A 442 13.11 3.20 14.48
CA GLY A 442 13.79 2.83 13.25
C GLY A 442 14.85 3.85 12.88
N LEU A 443 15.46 3.68 11.72
CA LEU A 443 16.43 4.59 11.13
C LEU A 443 15.92 5.10 9.78
N VAL A 444 16.36 6.30 9.41
CA VAL A 444 15.97 6.97 8.17
C VAL A 444 17.23 7.22 7.35
N PHE A 445 17.18 6.96 6.04
CA PHE A 445 18.30 7.19 5.14
C PHE A 445 17.84 7.87 3.85
N GLU A 446 18.74 8.60 3.21
CA GLU A 446 18.50 9.30 1.93
C GLU A 446 19.34 8.73 0.78
N ASN A 447 20.42 8.02 1.11
CA ASN A 447 21.35 7.47 0.12
C ASN A 447 21.99 6.15 0.59
N ALA A 448 22.68 5.48 -0.34
CA ALA A 448 23.34 4.21 -0.07
C ALA A 448 24.46 4.33 0.99
N GLY A 449 25.13 5.48 1.08
CA GLY A 449 26.20 5.73 2.05
C GLY A 449 25.69 5.79 3.49
N GLU A 450 24.54 6.44 3.70
CA GLU A 450 23.85 6.45 4.99
C GLU A 450 23.35 5.07 5.37
N LEU A 451 22.69 4.36 4.44
CA LEU A 451 22.21 3.00 4.70
C LEU A 451 23.35 2.04 5.04
N LYS A 452 24.48 2.13 4.31
CA LYS A 452 25.73 1.41 4.65
C LYS A 452 26.16 1.74 6.06
N SER A 453 26.24 3.02 6.41
CA SER A 453 26.71 3.47 7.72
C SER A 453 25.82 2.96 8.85
N GLN A 454 24.51 2.87 8.60
CA GLN A 454 23.54 2.28 9.52
C GLN A 454 23.78 0.78 9.69
N PHE A 455 23.97 0.00 8.61
CA PHE A 455 24.31 -1.43 8.72
C PHE A 455 25.62 -1.65 9.50
N VAL A 456 26.66 -0.88 9.19
CA VAL A 456 27.95 -0.96 9.89
C VAL A 456 27.76 -0.62 11.38
N HIS A 457 27.02 0.43 11.71
CA HIS A 457 26.79 0.82 13.11
C HIS A 457 25.96 -0.24 13.86
N LEU A 458 24.87 -0.71 13.28
CA LEU A 458 23.94 -1.65 13.91
C LEU A 458 24.55 -3.03 14.12
N PHE A 459 25.37 -3.52 13.19
CA PHE A 459 25.81 -4.92 13.20
C PHE A 459 27.24 -5.13 13.68
N ARG A 460 27.99 -4.06 13.95
CA ARG A 460 29.32 -4.21 14.57
C ARG A 460 29.18 -4.89 15.94
N GLY A 461 29.89 -5.99 16.13
CA GLY A 461 29.88 -6.78 17.37
C GLY A 461 28.61 -7.61 17.63
N PHE A 462 27.67 -7.67 16.69
CA PHE A 462 26.39 -8.38 16.85
C PHE A 462 26.50 -9.87 16.47
N PRO A 463 26.01 -10.79 17.32
CA PRO A 463 26.92 -11.58 18.14
C PRO A 463 28.08 -12.14 17.30
N LEU A 464 29.33 -11.82 17.65
CA LEU A 464 30.04 -12.39 18.81
C LEU A 464 30.19 -11.40 19.99
N GLY A 465 29.35 -11.55 21.02
CA GLY A 465 29.71 -11.27 22.41
C GLY A 465 29.58 -9.84 22.98
N GLN A 466 29.00 -8.85 22.28
CA GLN A 466 28.79 -7.50 22.84
C GLN A 466 27.30 -7.11 23.03
N PRO A 467 26.90 -6.56 24.20
CA PRO A 467 25.49 -6.28 24.54
C PRO A 467 24.91 -4.97 23.95
N GLU A 468 25.72 -4.01 23.49
CA GLU A 468 25.25 -2.65 23.18
C GLU A 468 24.48 -2.51 21.85
N THR A 469 24.89 -3.18 20.76
CA THR A 469 24.19 -3.10 19.46
C THR A 469 22.89 -3.90 19.45
N HIS A 470 22.88 -5.06 20.12
CA HIS A 470 21.65 -5.78 20.41
C HIS A 470 20.68 -4.92 21.25
N ALA A 471 21.19 -4.10 22.17
CA ALA A 471 20.37 -3.19 22.96
C ALA A 471 19.71 -2.08 22.13
N GLN A 472 20.36 -1.58 21.06
CA GLN A 472 19.72 -0.58 20.20
C GLN A 472 18.54 -1.17 19.40
N LEU A 473 18.74 -2.31 18.73
CA LEU A 473 17.66 -2.99 18.01
C LEU A 473 16.55 -3.41 18.96
N GLN A 474 16.90 -3.95 20.13
CA GLN A 474 15.92 -4.31 21.16
C GLN A 474 15.17 -3.08 21.69
N GLY A 475 15.86 -1.95 21.89
CA GLY A 475 15.25 -0.69 22.29
C GLY A 475 14.23 -0.20 21.27
N MET A 476 14.56 -0.28 19.97
CA MET A 476 13.61 0.05 18.90
C MET A 476 12.40 -0.90 18.90
N ARG A 477 12.62 -2.21 19.09
CA ARG A 477 11.54 -3.21 19.23
C ARG A 477 10.62 -2.87 20.39
N ASP A 478 11.17 -2.51 21.54
CA ASP A 478 10.39 -2.16 22.72
C ASP A 478 9.54 -0.90 22.50
N VAL A 479 10.08 0.10 21.79
CA VAL A 479 9.32 1.31 21.41
C VAL A 479 8.19 0.95 20.44
N ILE A 480 8.46 0.12 19.42
CA ILE A 480 7.42 -0.36 18.49
C ILE A 480 6.32 -1.10 19.25
N LYS A 481 6.71 -1.99 20.17
CA LYS A 481 5.77 -2.78 20.97
C LYS A 481 4.88 -1.92 21.86
N LYS A 482 5.47 -0.94 22.56
CA LYS A 482 4.75 -0.03 23.47
C LYS A 482 3.96 1.07 22.74
N GLY A 483 4.38 1.44 21.53
CA GLY A 483 3.78 2.54 20.76
C GLY A 483 2.85 2.06 19.65
N PHE A 484 3.37 1.26 18.71
CA PHE A 484 2.64 0.88 17.49
C PHE A 484 1.73 -0.34 17.70
N GLN A 485 2.23 -1.40 18.34
CA GLN A 485 1.51 -2.67 18.47
C GLN A 485 0.41 -2.67 19.53
N THR A 486 0.35 -1.66 20.41
CA THR A 486 -0.68 -1.53 21.45
C THR A 486 -2.07 -1.26 20.88
N THR A 487 -2.15 -0.73 19.66
CA THR A 487 -3.42 -0.49 18.96
C THR A 487 -3.39 -1.18 17.60
N ARG A 488 -4.23 -2.21 17.45
CA ARG A 488 -4.43 -2.92 16.18
C ARG A 488 -5.54 -2.28 15.34
N TRP A 489 -5.68 -2.73 14.09
CA TRP A 489 -6.67 -2.19 13.14
C TRP A 489 -8.06 -2.03 13.75
N GLU A 490 -8.62 -3.10 14.30
CA GLU A 490 -10.01 -3.12 14.77
C GLU A 490 -10.23 -2.10 15.90
N GLN A 491 -9.29 -2.02 16.84
CA GLN A 491 -9.36 -1.04 17.92
C GLN A 491 -9.25 0.39 17.38
N ASN A 492 -8.27 0.67 16.51
CA ASN A 492 -8.11 1.98 15.88
C ASN A 492 -9.35 2.40 15.09
N TRP A 493 -9.95 1.47 14.33
CA TRP A 493 -11.16 1.72 13.55
C TRP A 493 -12.36 2.03 14.46
N ASN A 494 -12.53 1.26 15.54
CA ASN A 494 -13.62 1.44 16.50
C ASN A 494 -13.48 2.73 17.32
N THR A 495 -12.27 3.17 17.65
CA THR A 495 -12.05 4.42 18.39
C THR A 495 -12.10 5.65 17.49
N THR A 496 -11.63 5.53 16.25
CA THR A 496 -11.43 6.68 15.37
C THR A 496 -12.57 6.87 14.39
N LEU A 497 -13.05 5.82 13.71
CA LEU A 497 -13.99 5.96 12.59
C LEU A 497 -15.44 5.63 12.97
N LEU A 498 -15.67 4.56 13.74
CA LEU A 498 -17.02 4.12 14.12
C LEU A 498 -17.89 5.23 14.77
N PRO A 499 -17.37 6.09 15.67
CA PRO A 499 -18.17 7.15 16.27
C PRO A 499 -18.71 8.14 15.24
N TYR A 500 -17.94 8.42 14.18
CA TYR A 500 -18.38 9.26 13.08
C TYR A 500 -19.43 8.56 12.22
N LEU A 501 -19.23 7.29 11.91
CA LEU A 501 -20.18 6.50 11.11
C LEU A 501 -21.56 6.41 11.79
N ARG A 502 -21.60 6.32 13.12
CA ARG A 502 -22.86 6.30 13.90
C ARG A 502 -23.57 7.65 13.99
N ASN A 503 -22.91 8.74 13.60
CA ASN A 503 -23.42 10.12 13.74
C ASN A 503 -23.39 10.90 12.41
N LEU A 504 -23.46 10.22 11.26
CA LEU A 504 -23.37 10.86 9.93
C LEU A 504 -24.49 11.87 9.65
N ASP A 505 -25.66 11.70 10.28
CA ASP A 505 -26.81 12.60 10.12
C ASP A 505 -26.71 13.90 10.96
N LYS A 506 -25.75 14.01 11.88
CA LYS A 506 -25.59 15.24 12.69
C LYS A 506 -24.84 16.31 11.91
N THR A 507 -25.44 17.50 11.81
CA THR A 507 -24.75 18.71 11.36
C THR A 507 -23.86 19.22 12.48
N TRP A 508 -22.55 19.25 12.26
CA TRP A 508 -21.58 19.78 13.22
C TRP A 508 -21.33 21.25 12.91
N SER A 509 -21.26 22.12 13.93
CA SER A 509 -20.83 23.50 13.70
C SER A 509 -19.34 23.54 13.33
N ASP A 510 -18.92 24.54 12.57
CA ASP A 510 -17.50 24.77 12.26
C ASP A 510 -16.65 24.69 13.53
N SER A 511 -17.08 25.35 14.62
CA SER A 511 -16.40 25.32 15.93
C SER A 511 -16.23 23.94 16.54
N GLN A 512 -17.20 23.03 16.37
CA GLN A 512 -17.07 21.63 16.81
C GLN A 512 -16.12 20.85 15.91
N MET A 513 -16.13 21.12 14.60
CA MET A 513 -15.17 20.52 13.67
C MET A 513 -13.73 20.92 14.01
N TYR A 514 -13.48 22.18 14.36
CA TYR A 514 -12.16 22.67 14.78
C TYR A 514 -11.73 22.09 16.14
N ALA A 515 -12.64 21.97 17.11
CA ALA A 515 -12.32 21.49 18.45
C ALA A 515 -12.10 19.97 18.55
N GLU A 516 -12.79 19.17 17.74
CA GLU A 516 -12.74 17.71 17.80
C GLU A 516 -11.73 17.07 16.86
N ASN A 517 -11.15 17.84 15.93
CA ASN A 517 -10.27 17.29 14.91
C ASN A 517 -8.85 17.84 15.04
N PRO A 518 -7.88 16.99 15.46
CA PRO A 518 -6.51 17.41 15.72
C PRO A 518 -5.78 17.92 14.48
N VAL A 519 -6.32 17.72 13.27
CA VAL A 519 -5.75 18.24 12.03
C VAL A 519 -5.89 19.76 11.93
N TYR A 520 -6.94 20.37 12.51
CA TYR A 520 -7.14 21.83 12.47
C TYR A 520 -6.32 22.61 13.52
N GLY A 521 -5.62 21.92 14.42
CA GLY A 521 -4.67 22.51 15.37
C GLY A 521 -3.21 22.40 14.93
N LEU A 522 -2.94 21.77 13.79
CA LEU A 522 -1.61 21.73 13.18
C LEU A 522 -1.36 23.10 12.56
N GLY A 523 -0.34 23.81 13.05
CA GLY A 523 0.08 25.12 12.53
C GLY A 523 0.44 25.12 11.03
N PRO A 524 1.03 26.21 10.52
CA PRO A 524 1.31 26.37 9.09
C PRO A 524 2.10 25.20 8.49
N ARG A 525 2.03 25.09 7.16
CA ARG A 525 2.74 24.08 6.37
C ARG A 525 4.22 24.07 6.78
N TYR A 526 4.79 22.88 7.00
CA TYR A 526 6.24 22.74 6.91
C TYR A 526 6.51 22.86 5.42
N ASP A 527 6.87 24.05 4.95
CA ASP A 527 7.47 24.21 3.64
C ASP A 527 8.93 23.79 3.77
N ASP A 528 9.32 22.77 3.01
CA ASP A 528 10.72 22.37 2.86
C ASP A 528 11.56 23.48 2.18
N ASN A 529 10.92 24.56 1.71
CA ASN A 529 11.56 25.73 1.10
C ASN A 529 11.98 26.82 2.11
N ALA A 530 11.68 26.68 3.40
CA ALA A 530 12.09 27.67 4.39
C ALA A 530 13.63 27.72 4.58
N GLU A 531 14.35 26.65 4.22
CA GLU A 531 15.83 26.67 4.21
C GLU A 531 16.39 27.31 2.92
N GLU A 532 15.64 27.36 1.81
CA GLU A 532 16.07 28.07 0.58
C GLU A 532 15.83 29.59 0.67
N GLU A 533 14.77 30.04 1.38
CA GLU A 533 14.52 31.48 1.60
C GLU A 533 15.48 32.10 2.63
N GLU A 534 15.98 31.33 3.62
CA GLU A 534 17.02 31.82 4.54
C GLU A 534 18.42 31.89 3.88
N GLU A 535 18.72 31.04 2.89
CA GLU A 535 19.96 31.14 2.10
C GLU A 535 19.92 32.30 1.07
N GLU A 536 18.76 32.63 0.50
CA GLU A 536 18.61 33.80 -0.38
C GLU A 536 18.67 35.14 0.39
N GLU A 537 18.16 35.22 1.62
CA GLU A 537 18.29 36.43 2.47
C GLU A 537 19.72 36.63 3.03
N GLU A 538 20.52 35.56 3.21
CA GLU A 538 21.94 35.67 3.57
C GLU A 538 22.83 36.06 2.37
N GLU A 539 22.48 35.70 1.13
CA GLU A 539 23.21 36.15 -0.07
C GLU A 539 22.87 37.60 -0.47
N GLU A 540 21.60 38.05 -0.34
CA GLU A 540 21.24 39.46 -0.60
C GLU A 540 21.78 40.43 0.47
N GLY A 541 22.02 39.97 1.70
CA GLY A 541 22.58 40.78 2.78
C GLY A 541 24.08 41.10 2.67
N VAL A 542 24.81 40.43 1.77
CA VAL A 542 26.26 40.61 1.59
C VAL A 542 26.60 41.55 0.42
N GLU A 543 25.69 41.78 -0.53
CA GLU A 543 25.93 42.69 -1.67
C GLU A 543 25.66 44.19 -1.36
N GLU A 544 24.98 44.54 -0.27
CA GLU A 544 24.66 45.95 0.06
C GLU A 544 25.70 46.70 0.93
N THR A 545 26.93 46.18 1.11
CA THR A 545 27.99 46.89 1.88
C THR A 545 29.33 47.10 1.18
N GLU A 546 29.34 47.11 -0.16
CA GLU A 546 30.47 47.68 -0.93
C GLU A 546 30.00 48.63 -2.04
N GLU A 547 29.66 49.88 -1.68
CA GLU A 547 29.84 51.07 -2.54
C GLU A 547 30.19 52.32 -1.72
#